data_AF-A0A9N9KM75-F1
#
_entry.id   AF-A0A9N9KM75-F1
#
_cell.length_a   1.000
_cell.length_b   1.000
_cell.length_c   1.000
_cell.angle_alpha   90.00
_cell.angle_beta   90.00
_cell.angle_gamma   90.00
#
_symmetry.space_group_name_H-M   'P 1'
#
loop_
_entity.id
_entity.type
_entity.pdbx_description
1 polymer ?
#
loop_
_entity_poly.entity_id
_entity_poly.type
_entity_poly.pdbx_seq_one_letter_code
_entity_poly.pdbx_strand_id
1 'polypeptide(L)'
;GLDEFGFSKHGIAGNDVYEIWRYNRQFFDHVLVSPKFKDYTVKSINKLFEELRWYWQSLGMQKVPNNKNNNNWTLETDFSEWFHAYANEAISVIVTSERTYSIASYYNMQRAVKHEYSDAMVEDGNKFVKALVDHIHGLTFFMLVGKFLRHYVPIIKDMANFYLKN
;
A
#
# COMPACT_ATOMS: atom_id res chain seq x y z
N GLY A 1 14.06 -17.12 -12.35
CA GLY A 1 13.94 -15.91 -11.51
C GLY A 1 12.50 -15.81 -11.08
N LEU A 2 11.64 -15.32 -11.98
CA LEU A 2 10.19 -15.27 -11.74
C LEU A 2 9.53 -16.63 -11.50
N ASP A 3 10.00 -17.69 -12.18
CA ASP A 3 9.51 -19.06 -11.91
C ASP A 3 9.91 -19.54 -10.50
N GLU A 4 11.12 -19.18 -10.06
CA GLU A 4 11.67 -19.54 -8.75
C GLU A 4 10.91 -18.83 -7.62
N PHE A 5 10.47 -17.60 -7.88
CA PHE A 5 9.62 -16.82 -6.99
C PHE A 5 8.13 -17.19 -7.07
N GLY A 6 7.73 -18.07 -8.00
CA GLY A 6 6.32 -18.48 -8.17
C GLY A 6 5.42 -17.44 -8.87
N PHE A 7 5.98 -16.39 -9.45
CA PHE A 7 5.20 -15.33 -10.10
C PHE A 7 4.80 -15.69 -11.55
N SER A 8 5.66 -16.42 -12.26
CA SER A 8 5.38 -16.84 -13.62
C SER A 8 4.09 -17.67 -13.70
N LYS A 9 3.39 -17.59 -14.83
CA LYS A 9 2.14 -18.30 -15.16
C LYS A 9 0.92 -17.87 -14.35
N HIS A 10 1.03 -16.83 -13.52
CA HIS A 10 -0.07 -16.36 -12.67
C HIS A 10 -0.48 -14.91 -12.98
N GLY A 11 -1.76 -14.61 -12.74
CA GLY A 11 -2.32 -13.27 -12.86
C GLY A 11 -2.34 -12.70 -14.29
N ILE A 12 -2.31 -11.36 -14.38
CA ILE A 12 -2.24 -10.63 -15.66
C ILE A 12 -0.78 -10.36 -16.04
N ALA A 13 0.07 -10.02 -15.07
CA ALA A 13 1.44 -9.58 -15.32
C ALA A 13 2.45 -10.74 -15.44
N GLY A 14 2.24 -11.84 -14.71
CA GLY A 14 3.15 -12.99 -14.70
C GLY A 14 2.78 -14.10 -15.69
N ASN A 15 1.61 -14.03 -16.32
CA ASN A 15 1.11 -15.11 -17.16
C ASN A 15 1.68 -15.03 -18.58
N ASP A 16 2.45 -16.05 -18.94
CA ASP A 16 3.10 -16.23 -20.25
C ASP A 16 2.26 -17.07 -21.22
N VAL A 17 1.14 -17.66 -20.77
CA VAL A 17 0.21 -18.41 -21.61
C VAL A 17 -0.77 -17.45 -22.26
N TYR A 18 -0.54 -17.11 -23.53
CA TYR A 18 -1.27 -16.06 -24.25
C TYR A 18 -2.80 -16.16 -24.16
N GLU A 19 -3.40 -17.34 -24.34
CA GLU A 19 -4.86 -17.49 -24.31
C GLU A 19 -5.44 -17.21 -22.91
N ILE A 20 -4.77 -17.69 -21.86
CA ILE A 20 -5.20 -17.45 -20.47
C ILE A 20 -4.97 -15.97 -20.12
N TRP A 21 -3.83 -15.41 -20.52
CA TRP A 21 -3.53 -14.00 -20.34
C TRP A 21 -4.58 -13.12 -21.02
N ARG A 22 -4.93 -13.40 -22.27
CA ARG A 22 -5.91 -12.64 -23.07
C ARG A 22 -7.29 -12.66 -22.42
N TYR A 23 -7.74 -13.84 -22.00
CA TYR A 23 -9.01 -14.00 -21.29
C TYR A 23 -9.05 -13.20 -19.99
N ASN A 24 -8.03 -13.36 -19.13
CA ASN A 24 -7.93 -12.61 -17.88
C ASN A 24 -7.90 -11.10 -18.15
N ARG A 25 -7.09 -10.65 -19.12
CA ARG A 25 -6.96 -9.24 -19.46
C ARG A 25 -8.28 -8.62 -19.88
N GLN A 26 -9.04 -9.30 -20.75
CA GLN A 26 -10.36 -8.83 -21.19
C GLN A 26 -11.34 -8.72 -20.03
N PHE A 27 -11.35 -9.71 -19.13
CA PHE A 27 -12.18 -9.67 -17.93
C PHE A 27 -11.86 -8.44 -17.05
N PHE A 28 -10.58 -8.23 -16.73
CA PHE A 28 -10.16 -7.09 -15.92
C PHE A 28 -10.44 -5.75 -16.59
N ASP A 29 -10.16 -5.61 -17.90
CA ASP A 29 -10.44 -4.37 -18.64
C ASP A 29 -11.94 -4.03 -18.61
N HIS A 30 -12.82 -5.04 -18.72
CA HIS A 30 -14.27 -4.82 -18.62
C HIS A 30 -14.70 -4.36 -17.23
N VAL A 31 -14.17 -4.97 -16.17
CA VAL A 31 -14.50 -4.62 -14.78
C VAL A 31 -14.02 -3.20 -14.44
N LEU A 32 -12.75 -2.88 -14.75
CA LEU A 32 -12.12 -1.60 -14.41
C LEU A 32 -12.71 -0.41 -15.18
N VAL A 33 -13.20 -0.63 -16.40
CA VAL A 33 -13.81 0.43 -17.21
C VAL A 33 -15.29 0.64 -16.86
N SER A 34 -15.90 -0.29 -16.12
CA SER A 34 -17.33 -0.23 -15.79
C SER A 34 -17.69 1.06 -15.03
N PRO A 35 -18.84 1.69 -15.34
CA PRO A 35 -19.28 2.89 -14.63
C PRO A 35 -19.40 2.68 -13.12
N LYS A 36 -19.88 1.50 -12.70
CA LYS A 36 -19.99 1.13 -11.29
C LYS A 36 -18.63 1.16 -10.57
N PHE A 37 -17.60 0.60 -11.19
CA PHE A 37 -16.26 0.60 -10.61
C PHE A 37 -15.68 2.02 -10.53
N LYS A 38 -15.87 2.84 -11.57
CA LYS A 38 -15.44 4.25 -11.57
C LYS A 38 -16.12 5.06 -10.47
N ASP A 39 -17.45 4.94 -10.35
CA ASP A 39 -18.22 5.64 -9.32
C ASP A 39 -17.79 5.23 -7.92
N TYR A 40 -17.58 3.92 -7.70
CA TYR A 40 -17.06 3.40 -6.44
C TYR A 40 -15.67 3.97 -6.14
N THR A 41 -14.76 3.92 -7.11
CA THR A 41 -13.39 4.41 -6.97
C THR A 41 -13.36 5.89 -6.61
N VAL A 42 -14.10 6.74 -7.33
CA VAL A 42 -14.16 8.18 -7.05
C VAL A 42 -14.72 8.46 -5.65
N LYS A 43 -15.80 7.77 -5.26
CA LYS A 43 -16.38 7.93 -3.92
C LYS A 43 -15.41 7.51 -2.81
N SER A 44 -14.75 6.37 -2.98
CA SER A 44 -13.79 5.83 -2.01
C SER A 44 -12.57 6.74 -1.85
N ILE A 45 -11.98 7.19 -2.97
CA ILE A 45 -10.84 8.12 -2.98
C ILE A 45 -11.23 9.44 -2.30
N ASN A 46 -12.37 10.02 -2.64
CA ASN A 46 -12.82 11.28 -2.02
C ASN A 46 -13.01 11.11 -0.50
N LYS A 47 -13.60 10.00 -0.05
CA LYS A 47 -13.77 9.71 1.37
C LYS A 47 -12.41 9.62 2.10
N LEU A 48 -11.44 8.91 1.53
CA LEU A 48 -10.09 8.81 2.09
C LEU A 48 -9.37 10.18 2.10
N PHE A 49 -9.59 11.01 1.09
CA PHE A 49 -9.01 12.34 1.03
C PHE A 49 -9.60 13.29 2.08
N GLU A 50 -10.92 13.23 2.32
CA GLU A 50 -11.55 13.94 3.44
C GLU A 50 -10.93 13.54 4.79
N GLU A 51 -10.71 12.25 4.99
CA GLU A 51 -10.09 11.70 6.19
C GLU A 51 -8.63 12.19 6.37
N LEU A 52 -7.82 12.12 5.30
CA LEU A 52 -6.46 12.66 5.28
C LEU A 52 -6.42 14.15 5.62
N ARG A 53 -7.31 14.94 5.01
CA ARG A 53 -7.42 16.38 5.30
C ARG A 53 -7.77 16.61 6.77
N TRP A 54 -8.70 15.85 7.32
CA TRP A 54 -9.06 15.95 8.73
C TRP A 54 -7.85 15.66 9.64
N TYR A 55 -7.06 14.62 9.33
CA TYR A 55 -5.82 14.33 10.06
C TYR A 55 -4.81 15.47 10.02
N TRP A 56 -4.56 16.05 8.85
CA TRP A 56 -3.66 17.20 8.72
C TRP A 56 -4.16 18.43 9.49
N GLN A 57 -5.45 18.73 9.41
CA GLN A 57 -6.05 19.83 10.18
C GLN A 57 -5.91 19.59 11.69
N SER A 58 -6.20 18.37 12.16
CA SER A 58 -6.06 17.98 13.56
C SER A 58 -4.62 18.15 14.06
N LEU A 59 -3.62 17.70 13.29
CA LEU A 59 -2.20 17.87 13.65
C LEU A 59 -1.77 19.34 13.63
N GLY A 60 -2.17 20.09 12.60
CA GLY A 60 -1.88 21.51 12.48
C GLY A 60 -2.43 22.30 13.67
N MET A 61 -3.68 22.03 14.07
CA MET A 61 -4.33 22.67 15.22
C MET A 61 -3.67 22.33 16.56
N GLN A 62 -3.13 21.12 16.74
CA GLN A 62 -2.41 20.74 17.96
C GLN A 62 -1.11 21.52 18.15
N LYS A 63 -0.45 21.92 17.06
CA LYS A 63 0.83 22.64 17.10
C LYS A 63 0.67 24.16 17.32
N VAL A 64 -0.55 24.71 17.30
CA VAL A 64 -0.80 26.14 17.54
C VAL A 64 -0.90 26.41 19.05
N PRO A 65 0.05 27.14 19.67
CA PRO A 65 -0.06 27.54 21.06
C PRO A 65 -1.08 28.68 21.15
N ASN A 66 -2.27 28.41 21.70
CA ASN A 66 -3.21 29.39 22.27
C ASN A 66 -3.43 30.71 21.47
N ASN A 67 -3.54 30.67 20.14
CA ASN A 67 -4.02 31.83 19.39
C ASN A 67 -5.45 31.58 18.87
N LYS A 68 -6.43 31.84 19.73
CA LYS A 68 -7.87 31.59 19.51
C LYS A 68 -8.50 32.38 18.35
N ASN A 69 -7.74 33.23 17.65
CA ASN A 69 -8.26 34.16 16.63
C ASN A 69 -7.65 34.01 15.23
N ASN A 70 -6.81 33.00 14.97
CA ASN A 70 -6.28 32.77 13.63
C ASN A 70 -6.71 31.39 13.11
N ASN A 71 -7.50 31.37 12.04
CA ASN A 71 -7.98 30.16 11.36
C ASN A 71 -6.85 29.45 10.60
N ASN A 72 -5.68 30.09 10.50
CA ASN A 72 -4.54 29.56 9.79
C ASN A 72 -3.77 28.60 10.70
N TRP A 73 -3.65 27.35 10.26
CA TRP A 73 -2.78 26.34 10.83
C TRP A 73 -1.59 26.12 9.91
N THR A 74 -0.47 25.65 10.47
CA THR A 74 0.71 25.25 9.69
C THR A 74 1.14 23.89 10.19
N LEU A 75 1.32 22.95 9.27
CA LEU A 75 1.78 21.60 9.57
C LEU A 75 3.12 21.37 8.87
N GLU A 76 4.17 21.27 9.67
CA GLU A 76 5.42 20.66 9.22
C GLU A 76 5.29 19.14 9.35
N THR A 77 5.37 18.44 8.22
CA THR A 77 5.21 17.00 8.10
C THR A 77 5.92 16.46 6.86
N ASP A 78 6.27 15.18 6.89
CA ASP A 78 6.72 14.45 5.71
C ASP A 78 5.52 14.06 4.83
N PHE A 79 5.37 14.69 3.67
CA PHE A 79 4.31 14.38 2.70
C PHE A 79 4.53 13.02 2.01
N SER A 80 5.77 12.56 1.87
CA SER A 80 6.06 11.27 1.23
C SER A 80 5.39 10.15 2.00
N GLU A 81 5.59 10.13 3.32
CA GLU A 81 4.97 9.12 4.20
C GLU A 81 3.44 9.20 4.19
N TRP A 82 2.86 10.41 4.20
CA TRP A 82 1.40 10.57 4.07
C TRP A 82 0.86 10.02 2.76
N PHE A 83 1.53 10.29 1.64
CA PHE A 83 1.09 9.80 0.34
C PHE A 83 1.33 8.31 0.17
N HIS A 84 2.36 7.74 0.80
CA HIS A 84 2.53 6.28 0.88
C HIS A 84 1.40 5.62 1.66
N ALA A 85 1.10 6.13 2.85
CA ALA A 85 -0.02 5.65 3.67
C ALA A 85 -1.36 5.76 2.93
N TYR A 86 -1.60 6.90 2.29
CA TYR A 86 -2.79 7.15 1.48
C TYR A 86 -2.90 6.21 0.27
N ALA A 87 -1.82 6.03 -0.48
CA ALA A 87 -1.81 5.16 -1.66
C ALA A 87 -2.07 3.69 -1.28
N ASN A 88 -1.42 3.21 -0.21
CA ASN A 88 -1.64 1.85 0.29
C ASN A 88 -3.11 1.61 0.67
N GLU A 89 -3.70 2.56 1.40
CA GLU A 89 -5.08 2.46 1.84
C GLU A 89 -6.08 2.59 0.67
N ALA A 90 -5.83 3.51 -0.26
CA ALA A 90 -6.64 3.68 -1.47
C ALA A 90 -6.63 2.42 -2.34
N ILE A 91 -5.45 1.85 -2.60
CA ILE A 91 -5.32 0.61 -3.38
C ILE A 91 -6.06 -0.54 -2.70
N SER A 92 -5.88 -0.72 -1.38
CA SER A 92 -6.58 -1.76 -0.64
C SER A 92 -8.09 -1.60 -0.76
N VAL A 93 -8.64 -0.42 -0.44
CA VAL A 93 -10.09 -0.19 -0.53
C VAL A 93 -10.60 -0.43 -1.94
N ILE A 94 -9.89 0.03 -2.97
CA ILE A 94 -10.34 -0.14 -4.36
C ILE A 94 -10.33 -1.62 -4.79
N VAL A 95 -9.32 -2.38 -4.38
CA VAL A 95 -9.10 -3.75 -4.86
C VAL A 95 -9.81 -4.79 -4.00
N THR A 96 -9.81 -4.62 -2.68
CA THR A 96 -10.33 -5.60 -1.71
C THR A 96 -11.59 -5.12 -0.99
N SER A 97 -11.94 -3.84 -1.11
CA SER A 97 -12.97 -3.18 -0.28
C SER A 97 -12.64 -3.12 1.22
N GLU A 98 -11.41 -3.47 1.61
CA GLU A 98 -10.96 -3.49 3.01
C GLU A 98 -9.99 -2.34 3.31
N ARG A 99 -10.05 -1.84 4.55
CA ARG A 99 -9.17 -0.77 5.06
C ARG A 99 -7.87 -1.37 5.59
N THR A 100 -6.73 -0.77 5.26
CA THR A 100 -5.43 -1.07 5.92
C THR A 100 -5.16 -0.14 7.10
N TYR A 101 -5.95 0.92 7.27
CA TYR A 101 -5.75 1.94 8.30
C TYR A 101 -4.34 2.57 8.26
N SER A 102 -3.70 2.58 7.10
CA SER A 102 -2.32 3.07 6.96
C SER A 102 -2.23 4.58 7.21
N ILE A 103 -3.22 5.37 6.78
CA ILE A 103 -3.27 6.81 7.05
C ILE A 103 -3.38 7.05 8.57
N ALA A 104 -4.29 6.33 9.22
CA ALA A 104 -4.49 6.40 10.67
C ALA A 104 -3.26 5.91 11.46
N SER A 105 -2.58 4.88 10.96
CA SER A 105 -1.34 4.37 11.56
C SER A 105 -0.27 5.46 11.59
N TYR A 106 -0.04 6.11 10.45
CA TYR A 106 0.94 7.18 10.35
C TYR A 106 0.55 8.41 11.18
N TYR A 107 -0.74 8.77 11.18
CA TYR A 107 -1.26 9.81 12.08
C TYR A 107 -0.95 9.54 13.56
N ASN A 108 -1.16 8.30 14.01
CA ASN A 108 -0.92 7.91 15.41
C ASN A 108 0.57 7.95 15.79
N MET A 109 1.49 7.79 14.84
CA MET A 109 2.93 7.99 15.08
C MET A 109 3.28 9.46 15.33
N GLN A 110 2.51 10.39 14.76
CA GLN A 110 2.76 11.83 14.84
C GLN A 110 2.11 12.49 16.08
N ARG A 111 1.23 11.79 16.80
CA ARG A 111 0.55 12.29 18.01
C ARG A 111 1.20 11.84 19.31
N ALA A 112 1.17 12.73 20.31
CA ALA A 112 1.54 12.39 21.69
C ALA A 112 0.48 11.51 22.41
N VAL A 113 -0.80 11.59 22.01
CA VAL A 113 -1.90 10.78 22.54
C VAL A 113 -2.52 9.98 21.39
N LYS A 114 -2.36 8.65 21.42
CA LYS A 114 -2.84 7.73 20.38
C LYS A 114 -4.34 7.52 20.51
N HIS A 115 -5.12 7.75 19.44
CA HIS A 115 -6.47 7.18 19.30
C HIS A 115 -7.13 7.51 17.97
N GLU A 116 -7.69 6.47 17.32
CA GLU A 116 -8.96 6.54 16.56
C GLU A 116 -9.51 5.14 16.21
N TYR A 117 -8.64 4.15 15.97
CA TYR A 117 -8.98 2.75 15.66
C TYR A 117 -8.34 1.79 16.67
N SER A 118 -8.80 0.53 16.73
CA SER A 118 -8.18 -0.45 17.63
C SER A 118 -6.75 -0.74 17.17
N ASP A 119 -5.83 -0.86 18.13
CA ASP A 119 -4.42 -1.17 17.83
C ASP A 119 -4.29 -2.43 16.98
N ALA A 120 -5.18 -3.42 17.18
CA ALA A 120 -5.21 -4.67 16.42
C ALA A 120 -5.53 -4.47 14.92
N MET A 121 -6.52 -3.63 14.56
CA MET A 121 -6.87 -3.38 13.15
C MET A 121 -5.75 -2.65 12.41
N VAL A 122 -5.10 -1.70 13.09
CA VAL A 122 -3.94 -0.97 12.55
C VAL A 122 -2.74 -1.91 12.41
N GLU A 123 -2.51 -2.79 13.39
CA GLU A 123 -1.43 -3.78 13.35
C GLU A 123 -1.61 -4.77 12.20
N ASP A 124 -2.81 -5.29 12.00
CA ASP A 124 -3.10 -6.23 10.92
C ASP A 124 -2.97 -5.57 9.55
N GLY A 125 -3.45 -4.33 9.40
CA GLY A 125 -3.26 -3.55 8.18
C GLY A 125 -1.78 -3.27 7.88
N ASN A 126 -0.99 -2.96 8.90
CA ASN A 126 0.46 -2.78 8.76
C ASN A 126 1.17 -4.08 8.37
N LYS A 127 0.77 -5.23 8.93
CA LYS A 127 1.29 -6.54 8.54
C LYS A 127 0.99 -6.83 7.06
N PHE A 128 -0.24 -6.55 6.62
CA PHE A 128 -0.64 -6.73 5.23
C PHE A 128 0.20 -5.86 4.27
N VAL A 129 0.32 -4.56 4.55
CA VAL A 129 1.13 -3.64 3.73
C VAL A 129 2.59 -4.08 3.69
N LYS A 130 3.16 -4.46 4.84
CA LYS A 130 4.53 -4.95 4.90
C LYS A 130 4.73 -6.21 4.07
N ALA A 131 3.84 -7.19 4.19
CA ALA A 131 3.90 -8.43 3.41
C ALA A 131 3.82 -8.14 1.90
N LEU A 132 2.97 -7.19 1.48
CA LEU A 132 2.87 -6.77 0.08
C LEU A 132 4.16 -6.11 -0.42
N VAL A 133 4.74 -5.19 0.35
CA VAL A 133 6.02 -4.53 0.02
C VAL A 133 7.15 -5.54 -0.08
N ASP A 134 7.24 -6.47 0.88
CA ASP A 134 8.24 -7.55 0.86
C ASP A 134 8.05 -8.45 -0.36
N HIS A 135 6.81 -8.74 -0.75
CA HIS A 135 6.51 -9.51 -1.96
C HIS A 135 6.95 -8.78 -3.24
N ILE A 136 6.71 -7.47 -3.35
CA ILE A 136 7.16 -6.65 -4.50
C ILE A 136 8.68 -6.53 -4.55
N HIS A 137 9.34 -6.38 -3.40
CA HIS A 137 10.80 -6.41 -3.30
C HIS A 137 11.36 -7.77 -3.72
N GLY A 138 10.75 -8.86 -3.25
CA GLY A 138 11.07 -10.22 -3.69
C GLY A 138 10.96 -10.35 -5.20
N LEU A 139 9.82 -9.96 -5.78
CA LEU A 139 9.62 -9.98 -7.22
C LEU A 139 10.75 -9.24 -7.97
N THR A 140 11.07 -8.03 -7.54
CA THR A 140 12.12 -7.19 -8.13
C THR A 140 13.50 -7.83 -8.00
N PHE A 141 13.82 -8.37 -6.84
CA PHE A 141 15.06 -9.09 -6.57
C PHE A 141 15.20 -10.33 -7.48
N PHE A 142 14.14 -11.11 -7.66
CA PHE A 142 14.15 -12.31 -8.50
C PHE A 142 14.18 -12.01 -10.01
N MET A 143 13.76 -10.80 -10.42
CA MET A 143 13.92 -10.30 -11.79
C MET A 143 15.36 -9.88 -12.08
N LEU A 144 15.98 -9.11 -11.17
CA LEU A 144 17.26 -8.44 -11.44
C LEU A 144 18.48 -9.27 -11.09
N VAL A 145 18.41 -10.10 -10.04
CA VAL A 145 19.57 -10.85 -9.55
C VAL A 145 19.73 -12.14 -10.36
N GLY A 146 20.96 -12.49 -10.73
CA GLY A 146 21.24 -13.73 -11.45
C GLY A 146 21.04 -14.98 -10.59
N LYS A 147 20.62 -16.09 -11.21
CA LYS A 147 20.45 -17.39 -10.51
C LYS A 147 21.70 -17.80 -9.74
N PHE A 148 22.88 -17.65 -10.35
CA PHE A 148 24.15 -18.00 -9.71
C PHE A 148 24.34 -17.27 -8.37
N LEU A 149 24.17 -15.94 -8.37
CA LEU A 149 24.33 -15.13 -7.15
C LEU A 149 23.35 -15.56 -6.05
N ARG A 150 22.07 -15.80 -6.41
CA ARG A 150 21.04 -16.26 -5.44
C ARG A 150 21.32 -17.64 -4.85
N HIS A 151 22.04 -18.52 -5.53
CA HIS A 151 22.27 -19.89 -5.05
C HIS A 151 23.61 -20.06 -4.34
N TYR A 152 24.62 -19.26 -4.70
CA TYR A 152 26.01 -19.53 -4.32
C TYR A 152 26.69 -18.41 -3.53
N VAL A 153 26.21 -17.17 -3.58
CA VAL A 153 26.75 -16.07 -2.75
C VAL A 153 25.98 -16.04 -1.43
N PRO A 154 26.60 -16.28 -0.26
CA PRO A 154 25.89 -16.48 1.01
C PRO A 154 24.88 -15.38 1.35
N ILE A 155 25.31 -14.11 1.31
CA ILE A 155 24.44 -12.96 1.65
C ILE A 155 23.23 -12.86 0.70
N ILE A 156 23.45 -13.07 -0.60
CA ILE A 156 22.39 -12.99 -1.62
C ILE A 156 21.45 -14.20 -1.51
N LYS A 157 21.99 -15.37 -1.17
CA LYS A 157 21.21 -16.57 -0.90
C LYS A 157 20.31 -16.42 0.31
N ASP A 158 20.79 -15.81 1.39
CA ASP A 158 19.97 -15.56 2.57
C ASP A 158 18.82 -14.59 2.26
N MET A 159 19.07 -13.54 1.45
CA MET A 159 18.01 -12.67 0.95
C MET A 159 17.00 -13.42 0.07
N ALA A 160 17.46 -14.28 -0.85
CA ALA A 160 16.59 -15.10 -1.68
C ALA A 160 15.68 -15.99 -0.81
N ASN A 161 16.25 -16.64 0.20
CA ASN A 161 15.51 -17.49 1.14
C ASN A 161 14.51 -16.71 1.99
N PHE A 162 14.83 -15.47 2.37
CA PHE A 162 13.90 -14.58 3.08
C PHE A 162 12.65 -14.31 2.22
N TYR A 163 12.85 -13.88 0.97
CA TYR A 163 11.74 -13.57 0.07
C TYR A 163 10.93 -14.80 -0.37
N LEU A 164 11.50 -16.00 -0.37
CA LEU A 164 10.79 -17.25 -0.69
C LEU A 164 9.98 -17.81 0.49
N LYS A 165 10.22 -17.35 1.73
CA LYS A 165 9.48 -17.79 2.92
C LYS A 165 8.23 -16.95 3.20
N ASN A 166 8.15 -15.77 2.60
CA ASN A 166 6.98 -14.88 2.64
C ASN A 166 5.99 -15.29 1.54
#